data_AF-A0AAD3R5T4-F1
#
_entry.id   AF-A0AAD3R5T4-F1
#
_cell.length_a   1.000
_cell.length_b   1.000
_cell.length_c   1.000
_cell.angle_alpha   90.00
_cell.angle_beta   90.00
_cell.angle_gamma   90.00
#
_symmetry.space_group_name_H-M   'P 1'
#
loop_
_entity.id
_entity.type
_entity.pdbx_description
1 polymer ?
#
loop_
_entity_poly.entity_id
_entity_poly.type
_entity_poly.pdbx_seq_one_letter_code
_entity_poly.pdbx_strand_id
1 'polypeptide(L)'
;MRCLYRGQECRLVIHYEQGFSVLADPKLADGENGEERGARTPTRPRVLLSYPYEKLKMSSDDGVRMLFLDFGGKEGEIQLDLHSCPKPIVFILHSFLSAKISRLGLVA
;
A
#
# COMPACT_ATOMS: atom_id res chain seq x y z
N MET A 1 3.12 -6.34 3.73
CA MET A 1 2.92 -7.42 2.75
C MET A 1 3.77 -7.14 1.52
N ARG A 2 4.45 -8.13 0.93
CA ARG A 2 5.21 -7.93 -0.33
C ARG A 2 4.26 -7.89 -1.52
N CYS A 3 4.55 -7.05 -2.50
CA CYS A 3 3.73 -6.88 -3.69
C CYS A 3 4.54 -6.23 -4.83
N LEU A 4 4.00 -6.26 -6.04
CA LEU A 4 4.49 -5.45 -7.16
C LEU A 4 3.62 -4.21 -7.35
N TYR A 5 4.28 -3.07 -7.53
CA TYR A 5 3.65 -1.83 -7.98
C TYR A 5 4.36 -1.37 -9.25
N ARG A 6 3.62 -1.28 -10.36
CA ARG A 6 4.17 -0.91 -11.69
C ARG A 6 5.41 -1.74 -12.08
N GLY A 7 5.39 -3.03 -11.77
CA GLY A 7 6.50 -3.96 -12.03
C GLY A 7 7.66 -3.88 -11.04
N GLN A 8 7.60 -3.02 -10.01
CA GLN A 8 8.65 -2.90 -9.00
C GLN A 8 8.25 -3.63 -7.71
N GLU A 9 9.16 -4.46 -7.19
CA GLU A 9 9.05 -5.08 -5.86
C GLU A 9 8.98 -4.03 -4.76
N CYS A 10 7.97 -4.18 -3.91
CA CYS A 10 7.67 -3.23 -2.86
C CYS A 10 6.89 -3.90 -1.72
N ARG A 11 6.54 -3.09 -0.71
CA ARG A 11 5.81 -3.52 0.47
C ARG A 11 4.59 -2.64 0.69
N LEU A 12 3.41 -3.24 0.59
CA LEU A 12 2.17 -2.65 1.08
C LEU A 12 2.14 -2.69 2.61
N VAL A 13 1.85 -1.53 3.21
CA VAL A 13 1.64 -1.32 4.64
C VAL A 13 0.25 -0.73 4.83
N ILE A 14 -0.55 -1.35 5.68
CA ILE A 14 -1.90 -0.90 6.04
C ILE A 14 -1.87 -0.61 7.53
N HIS A 15 -2.07 0.66 7.88
CA HIS A 15 -2.04 1.15 9.25
C HIS A 15 -3.41 1.67 9.61
N TYR A 16 -3.98 1.19 10.71
CA TYR A 16 -5.33 1.52 11.16
C TYR A 16 -5.65 3.02 11.13
N GLU A 17 -4.75 3.86 11.65
CA GLU A 17 -4.96 5.31 11.65
C GLU A 17 -4.47 6.02 10.38
N GLN A 18 -3.21 5.80 9.99
CA GLN A 18 -2.50 6.55 8.95
C GLN A 18 -2.93 6.22 7.51
N GLY A 19 -3.66 5.12 7.28
CA GLY A 19 -4.05 4.71 5.93
C GLY A 19 -3.12 3.63 5.36
N PHE A 20 -2.83 3.76 4.07
CA PHE A 20 -2.08 2.77 3.31
C PHE A 20 -0.85 3.44 2.69
N SER A 21 0.25 2.70 2.69
CA SER A 21 1.51 3.14 2.10
C SER A 21 2.18 2.00 1.34
N VAL A 22 2.82 2.30 0.22
CA VAL A 22 3.70 1.36 -0.47
C VAL A 22 5.12 1.85 -0.32
N LEU A 23 5.98 0.97 0.19
CA LEU A 23 7.39 1.24 0.45
C LEU A 23 8.25 0.44 -0.54
N ALA A 24 9.27 1.05 -1.12
CA ALA A 24 10.25 0.34 -1.92
C ALA A 24 10.93 -0.75 -1.08
N ASP A 25 11.23 -1.92 -1.68
CA ASP A 25 12.02 -2.91 -0.97
C ASP A 25 13.48 -2.43 -0.83
N PRO A 26 14.03 -2.35 0.40
CA PRO A 26 15.39 -1.87 0.62
C PRO A 26 16.46 -2.72 -0.09
N LYS A 27 16.17 -3.98 -0.46
CA LYS A 27 17.14 -4.85 -1.13
C LYS A 27 17.47 -4.46 -2.58
N LEU A 28 16.67 -3.60 -3.21
CA LEU A 28 16.85 -3.17 -4.60
C LEU A 28 17.34 -1.73 -4.72
N ALA A 29 17.40 -0.98 -3.62
CA ALA A 29 17.88 0.41 -3.62
C ALA A 29 19.41 0.52 -3.70
N ASP A 30 20.15 -0.57 -3.47
CA ASP A 30 21.61 -0.65 -3.55
C ASP A 30 22.13 -1.00 -4.96
N GLY A 31 21.35 -0.69 -6.01
CA GLY A 31 21.52 -1.30 -7.33
C GLY A 31 21.96 -0.43 -8.51
N GLU A 32 22.13 0.89 -8.38
CA GLU A 32 22.41 1.74 -9.56
C GLU A 32 23.37 2.92 -9.35
N ASN A 33 24.16 3.00 -8.28
CA ASN A 33 25.31 3.90 -8.26
C ASN A 33 26.52 3.22 -7.63
N GLY A 34 27.60 3.19 -8.40
CA GLY A 34 28.89 2.70 -7.95
C GLY A 34 29.44 3.49 -6.77
N GLU A 35 30.35 2.80 -6.10
CA GLU A 35 31.34 3.26 -5.13
C GLU A 35 30.92 3.34 -3.64
N GLU A 36 31.81 2.71 -2.87
CA GLU A 36 32.16 2.94 -1.48
C GLU A 36 31.60 2.00 -0.40
N ARG A 37 32.51 1.14 0.03
CA ARG A 37 32.50 0.38 1.27
C ARG A 37 32.37 1.34 2.47
N GLY A 38 31.19 1.43 3.06
CA GLY A 38 30.96 2.15 4.31
C GLY A 38 29.78 1.54 5.08
N ALA A 39 29.89 1.48 6.40
CA ALA A 39 28.95 0.85 7.33
C ALA A 39 27.48 0.87 6.88
N ARG A 40 26.85 -0.32 6.76
CA ARG A 40 25.42 -0.50 6.45
C ARG A 40 24.55 0.08 7.57
N THR A 41 24.35 1.38 7.57
CA THR A 41 23.22 2.00 8.28
C THR A 41 21.94 1.47 7.63
N PRO A 42 20.96 0.94 8.38
CA PRO A 42 19.69 0.53 7.81
C PRO A 42 19.00 1.76 7.21
N THR A 43 19.12 1.93 5.89
CA THR A 43 18.44 2.96 5.13
C THR A 43 16.93 2.73 5.26
N ARG A 44 16.21 3.77 5.71
CA ARG A 44 14.75 3.69 5.83
C ARG A 44 14.16 3.38 4.45
N PRO A 45 13.16 2.47 4.35
CA PRO A 45 12.51 2.17 3.07
C PRO A 45 11.92 3.45 2.46
N ARG A 46 12.24 3.73 1.18
CA ARG A 46 11.68 4.88 0.46
C ARG A 46 10.17 4.70 0.26
N VAL A 47 9.38 5.72 0.59
CA VAL A 47 7.92 5.71 0.36
C VAL A 47 7.65 5.96 -1.13
N LEU A 48 6.92 5.05 -1.78
CA LEU A 48 6.49 5.18 -3.18
C LEU A 48 5.15 5.91 -3.28
N LEU A 49 4.22 5.59 -2.38
CA LEU A 49 2.94 6.26 -2.25
C LEU A 49 2.43 6.14 -0.82
N SER A 50 1.65 7.11 -0.37
CA SER A 50 0.98 7.11 0.92
C SER A 50 -0.31 7.90 0.81
N TYR A 51 -1.41 7.27 1.23
CA TYR A 51 -2.73 7.87 1.15
C TYR A 51 -3.53 7.55 2.42
N PRO A 52 -4.27 8.53 2.94
CA PRO A 52 -5.14 8.32 4.08
C PRO A 52 -6.47 7.66 3.63
N TYR A 53 -7.22 7.11 4.58
CA TYR A 53 -8.48 6.37 4.28
C TYR A 53 -9.52 7.23 3.58
N GLU A 54 -9.58 8.51 3.90
CA GLU A 54 -10.57 9.47 3.42
C GLU A 54 -10.45 9.72 1.91
N LYS A 55 -9.30 9.37 1.31
CA LYS A 55 -9.10 9.45 -0.14
C LYS A 55 -9.55 8.19 -0.88
N LEU A 56 -9.70 7.04 -0.21
CA LEU A 56 -10.07 5.80 -0.88
C LEU A 56 -11.56 5.83 -1.23
N LYS A 57 -11.88 5.77 -2.52
CA LYS A 57 -13.25 5.70 -3.01
C LYS A 57 -13.75 4.27 -3.11
N MET A 58 -12.91 3.38 -3.65
CA MET A 58 -13.26 1.99 -3.86
C MET A 58 -12.04 1.08 -3.69
N SER A 59 -12.26 -0.10 -3.12
CA SER A 59 -11.29 -1.20 -3.10
C SER A 59 -11.92 -2.44 -3.69
N SER A 60 -11.21 -3.14 -4.57
CA SER A 60 -11.68 -4.39 -5.18
C SER A 60 -10.50 -5.35 -5.46
N ASP A 61 -10.83 -6.61 -5.78
CA ASP A 61 -9.87 -7.66 -6.10
C ASP A 61 -10.31 -8.46 -7.35
N ASP A 62 -9.36 -9.07 -8.06
CA ASP A 62 -9.62 -9.99 -9.18
C ASP A 62 -9.91 -11.44 -8.73
N GLY A 63 -9.92 -11.71 -7.42
CA GLY A 63 -10.03 -13.05 -6.85
C GLY A 63 -8.76 -13.90 -6.91
N VAL A 64 -7.69 -13.43 -7.58
CA VAL A 64 -6.47 -14.21 -7.84
C VAL A 64 -5.26 -13.59 -7.17
N ARG A 65 -4.88 -12.36 -7.54
CA ARG A 65 -3.69 -11.68 -6.99
C ARG A 65 -3.68 -10.16 -7.11
N MET A 66 -4.57 -9.56 -7.90
CA MET A 66 -4.59 -8.12 -8.14
C MET A 66 -5.51 -7.41 -7.16
N LEU A 67 -4.93 -6.47 -6.40
CA LEU A 67 -5.65 -5.51 -5.57
C LEU A 67 -5.79 -4.18 -6.33
N PHE A 68 -7.01 -3.66 -6.38
CA PHE A 68 -7.33 -2.37 -6.99
C PHE A 68 -7.78 -1.38 -5.92
N LEU A 69 -7.18 -0.19 -5.91
CA LEU A 69 -7.50 0.90 -4.99
C LEU A 69 -7.77 2.17 -5.79
N ASP A 70 -9.03 2.57 -5.86
CA ASP A 70 -9.44 3.79 -6.55
C ASP A 70 -9.43 4.99 -5.59
N PHE A 71 -8.61 5.98 -5.92
CA PHE A 71 -8.54 7.27 -5.22
C PHE A 71 -9.29 8.38 -5.97
N GLY A 72 -9.75 8.09 -7.19
CA GLY A 72 -10.36 9.03 -8.11
C GLY A 72 -9.46 10.20 -8.49
N GLY A 73 -10.05 11.22 -9.09
CA GLY A 73 -9.36 12.49 -9.36
C GLY A 73 -8.17 12.33 -10.31
N LYS A 74 -7.03 12.92 -9.94
CA LYS A 74 -5.79 12.83 -10.71
C LYS A 74 -4.97 11.60 -10.34
N GLU A 75 -5.18 11.06 -9.14
CA GLU A 75 -4.50 9.89 -8.61
C GLU A 75 -4.96 8.60 -9.30
N GLY A 76 -6.25 8.52 -9.64
CA GLY A 76 -6.85 7.39 -10.36
C GLY A 76 -6.82 6.08 -9.56
N GLU A 77 -6.78 4.96 -10.31
CA GLU A 77 -6.71 3.62 -9.74
C GLU A 77 -5.26 3.15 -9.58
N ILE A 78 -4.97 2.58 -8.41
CA ILE A 78 -3.70 1.92 -8.10
C ILE A 78 -3.90 0.42 -8.15
N GLN A 79 -3.01 -0.26 -8.88
CA GLN A 79 -3.00 -1.71 -9.03
C GLN A 79 -1.77 -2.29 -8.34
N LEU A 80 -1.99 -3.28 -7.46
CA LEU A 80 -0.94 -3.99 -6.74
C LEU A 80 -1.07 -5.49 -6.98
N ASP A 81 0.01 -6.12 -7.43
CA ASP A 81 0.10 -7.58 -7.50
C ASP A 81 0.56 -8.11 -6.15
N LEU A 82 -0.32 -8.81 -5.45
CA LEU A 82 -0.09 -9.31 -4.10
C LEU A 82 0.54 -10.70 -4.05
N HIS A 83 0.81 -11.32 -5.21
CA HIS A 83 1.25 -12.72 -5.37
C HIS A 83 0.34 -13.76 -4.67
N SER A 84 -0.82 -13.34 -4.19
CA SER A 84 -1.75 -14.12 -3.38
C SER A 84 -3.12 -13.46 -3.41
N CYS A 85 -4.16 -14.24 -3.12
CA CYS A 85 -5.54 -13.77 -3.17
C CYS A 85 -5.73 -12.50 -2.28
N PRO A 86 -6.15 -11.36 -2.84
CA PRO A 86 -6.23 -10.09 -2.10
C PRO A 86 -7.42 -9.96 -1.15
N LYS A 87 -8.33 -10.94 -1.15
CA LYS A 87 -9.60 -10.88 -0.41
C LYS A 87 -9.46 -10.53 1.08
N PRO A 88 -8.48 -11.09 1.83
CA PRO A 88 -8.25 -10.69 3.21
C PRO A 88 -7.86 -9.22 3.37
N ILE A 89 -7.11 -8.66 2.41
CA ILE A 89 -6.69 -7.26 2.44
C ILE A 89 -7.88 -6.34 2.20
N VAL A 90 -8.72 -6.65 1.20
CA VAL A 90 -9.97 -5.94 0.96
C VAL A 90 -10.84 -5.94 2.23
N PHE A 91 -11.00 -7.11 2.87
CA PHE A 91 -11.75 -7.22 4.12
C PHE A 91 -11.18 -6.33 5.26
N ILE A 92 -9.86 -6.27 5.42
CA ILE A 92 -9.21 -5.39 6.41
C ILE A 92 -9.51 -3.91 6.12
N LEU A 93 -9.43 -3.48 4.86
CA LEU A 93 -9.72 -2.09 4.47
C LEU A 93 -11.17 -1.71 4.81
N HIS A 94 -12.13 -2.58 4.47
CA HIS A 94 -13.53 -2.37 4.84
C HIS A 94 -13.72 -2.33 6.36
N SER A 95 -13.08 -3.24 7.10
CA SER A 95 -13.18 -3.29 8.57
C SER A 95 -12.68 -1.99 9.22
N PHE A 96 -11.56 -1.45 8.74
CA PHE A 96 -10.98 -0.22 9.26
C PHE A 96 -11.80 1.01 8.89
N LEU A 97 -12.33 1.08 7.66
CA LEU A 97 -13.24 2.15 7.26
C LEU A 97 -14.53 2.14 8.09
N SER A 98 -15.15 0.97 8.27
CA SER A 98 -16.34 0.83 9.12
C SER A 98 -16.06 1.26 10.56
N ALA A 99 -14.94 0.83 11.15
CA ALA A 99 -14.55 1.23 12.50
C ALA A 99 -14.35 2.75 12.62
N LYS A 100 -13.76 3.40 11.61
CA LYS A 100 -13.58 4.86 11.57
C LYS A 100 -14.93 5.59 11.48
N ILE A 101 -15.86 5.11 10.66
CA ILE A 101 -17.23 5.68 10.56
C ILE A 101 -17.97 5.56 11.90
N SER A 102 -17.93 4.37 12.52
CA SER A 102 -18.56 4.15 13.83
C SER A 102 -17.99 5.05 14.92
N ARG A 103 -16.66 5.27 14.93
CA ARG A 103 -16.00 6.18 15.88
C ARG A 103 -16.39 7.64 15.69
N LEU A 104 -16.62 8.06 14.44
CA LEU A 104 -17.05 9.42 14.11
C LEU A 104 -18.54 9.67 14.40
N GLY A 105 -19.29 8.64 14.84
CA GLY A 105 -20.73 8.75 15.08
C GLY A 105 -21.55 8.96 13.80
N LEU A 106 -20.97 8.66 12.63
CA LEU A 106 -21.58 8.85 11.31
C LEU A 106 -22.47 7.67 10.88
N VAL A 107 -22.96 6.87 11.84
CA VAL A 107 -23.98 5.86 11.56
C VAL A 107 -25.32 6.59 11.38
N ALA A 108 -25.81 6.62 10.13
CA ALA A 108 -27.16 7.07 9.80
C ALA A 108 -28.20 6.01 10.19
#